data_AF-A0A3D5L0G0-F1
#
_entry.id   AF-A0A3D5L0G0-F1
#
_cell.length_a   1.000
_cell.length_b   1.000
_cell.length_c   1.000
_cell.angle_alpha   90.00
_cell.angle_beta   90.00
_cell.angle_gamma   90.00
#
_symmetry.space_group_name_H-M   'P 1'
#
loop_
_entity.id
_entity.type
_entity.pdbx_description
1 polymer ?
#
loop_
_entity_poly.entity_id
_entity_poly.type
_entity_poly.pdbx_seq_one_letter_code
_entity_poly.pdbx_strand_id
1 'polypeptide(L)'
;MSETRLEELYGKNVFSVGVMKETLPKAVFRDVMDVIKNGGDLSPADADVVAKAMKDWAMERGATHYTHWFQPLTGITSEKHDSFMNPTGDGTILMSFSGKELVKGEPDASSFPSGGLRATFEARGYTVWDPTSPAFIKDEV
;
A
#
# COMPACT_ATOMS: atom_id res chain seq x y z
N MET A 1 -26.07 9.85 22.53
CA MET A 1 -24.88 9.22 21.95
C MET A 1 -25.38 7.95 21.29
N SER A 2 -25.27 7.80 19.97
CA SER A 2 -25.68 6.54 19.32
C SER A 2 -24.74 5.44 19.82
N GLU A 3 -25.32 4.35 20.30
CA GLU A 3 -24.59 3.17 20.71
C GLU A 3 -24.02 2.51 19.45
N THR A 4 -22.75 2.79 19.14
CA THR A 4 -22.09 2.22 17.96
C THR A 4 -21.96 0.72 18.17
N ARG A 5 -22.46 -0.05 17.22
CA ARG A 5 -22.47 -1.51 17.30
C ARG A 5 -21.05 -2.04 17.12
N LEU A 6 -20.68 -3.10 17.84
CA LEU A 6 -19.34 -3.69 17.75
C LEU A 6 -19.04 -4.15 16.32
N GLU A 7 -20.06 -4.64 15.62
CA GLU A 7 -20.01 -5.07 14.23
C GLU A 7 -19.64 -3.92 13.27
N GLU A 8 -19.97 -2.68 13.62
CA GLU A 8 -19.61 -1.48 12.85
C GLU A 8 -18.18 -1.00 13.15
N LEU A 9 -17.64 -1.39 14.31
CA LEU A 9 -16.29 -1.01 14.74
C LEU A 9 -15.23 -2.02 14.28
N TYR A 10 -15.54 -3.30 14.33
CA TYR A 10 -14.60 -4.37 14.01
C TYR A 10 -14.20 -4.33 12.53
N GLY A 11 -12.90 -4.20 12.26
CA GLY A 11 -12.37 -4.21 10.89
C GLY A 11 -12.74 -2.98 10.04
N LYS A 12 -13.34 -1.92 10.62
CA LYS A 12 -13.79 -0.74 9.88
C LYS A 12 -12.69 -0.04 9.06
N ASN A 13 -11.45 -0.13 9.55
CA ASN A 13 -10.24 0.48 8.98
C ASN A 13 -9.35 -0.57 8.29
N VAL A 14 -9.88 -1.72 7.90
CA VAL A 14 -9.14 -2.78 7.23
C VAL A 14 -9.67 -2.95 5.82
N PHE A 15 -8.78 -2.98 4.84
CA PHE A 15 -9.09 -3.31 3.45
C PHE A 15 -9.32 -4.83 3.34
N SER A 16 -10.41 -5.29 3.94
CA SER A 16 -10.73 -6.70 4.12
C SER A 16 -11.18 -7.37 2.82
N VAL A 17 -11.32 -8.70 2.82
CA VAL A 17 -11.88 -9.46 1.69
C VAL A 17 -13.28 -8.95 1.30
N GLY A 18 -14.09 -8.53 2.27
CA GLY A 18 -15.41 -7.92 2.01
C GLY A 18 -15.28 -6.63 1.21
N VAL A 19 -14.41 -5.73 1.66
CA VAL A 19 -14.12 -4.46 0.98
C VAL A 19 -13.55 -4.71 -0.41
N MET A 20 -12.60 -5.64 -0.55
CA MET A 20 -12.04 -6.04 -1.84
C MET A 20 -13.12 -6.55 -2.80
N LYS A 21 -14.08 -7.34 -2.31
CA LYS A 21 -15.19 -7.85 -3.13
C LYS A 21 -16.14 -6.75 -3.61
N GLU A 22 -16.32 -5.70 -2.82
CA GLU A 22 -17.19 -4.57 -3.14
C GLU A 22 -16.52 -3.55 -4.09
N THR A 23 -15.20 -3.38 -3.95
CA THR A 23 -14.44 -2.34 -4.65
C THR A 23 -13.72 -2.83 -5.91
N LEU A 24 -13.32 -4.10 -5.98
CA LEU A 24 -12.56 -4.64 -7.11
C LEU A 24 -13.48 -5.23 -8.19
N PRO A 25 -13.10 -5.11 -9.48
CA PRO A 25 -13.73 -5.88 -10.54
C PRO A 25 -13.66 -7.39 -10.27
N LYS A 26 -14.68 -8.13 -10.68
CA LYS A 26 -14.82 -9.58 -10.40
C LYS A 26 -13.60 -10.41 -10.82
N ALA A 27 -12.99 -10.07 -11.95
CA ALA A 27 -11.78 -10.75 -12.45
C ALA A 27 -10.59 -10.51 -11.50
N VAL A 28 -10.28 -9.24 -11.23
CA VAL A 28 -9.19 -8.83 -10.33
C VAL A 28 -9.39 -9.42 -8.92
N PHE A 29 -10.61 -9.37 -8.38
CA PHE A 29 -10.90 -9.98 -7.08
C PHE A 29 -10.59 -11.48 -7.07
N ARG A 30 -10.99 -12.23 -8.11
CA ARG A 30 -10.68 -13.66 -8.20
C ARG A 30 -9.18 -13.89 -8.22
N ASP A 31 -8.45 -13.09 -8.99
CA ASP A 31 -7.02 -13.27 -9.18
C ASP A 31 -6.24 -12.92 -7.88
N VAL A 32 -6.67 -11.88 -7.14
CA VAL A 32 -6.18 -11.59 -5.77
C VAL A 32 -6.44 -12.76 -4.82
N MET A 33 -7.66 -13.31 -4.84
CA MET A 33 -7.99 -14.45 -3.97
C MET A 33 -7.22 -15.72 -4.33
N ASP A 34 -6.83 -15.89 -5.59
CA ASP A 34 -5.98 -17.00 -6.03
C ASP A 34 -4.56 -16.84 -5.46
N VAL A 35 -3.98 -15.65 -5.59
CA VAL A 35 -2.66 -15.32 -5.02
C VAL A 35 -2.64 -15.49 -3.51
N ILE A 36 -3.69 -15.06 -2.79
CA ILE A 36 -3.78 -15.24 -1.32
C ILE A 36 -3.77 -16.72 -0.93
N LYS A 37 -4.40 -17.60 -1.73
CA LYS A 37 -4.55 -19.03 -1.40
C LYS A 37 -3.38 -19.88 -1.86
N ASN A 38 -2.88 -19.60 -3.05
CA ASN A 38 -1.94 -20.46 -3.76
C ASN A 38 -0.53 -19.84 -3.85
N GLY A 39 -0.37 -18.59 -3.41
CA GLY A 39 0.85 -17.81 -3.63
C GLY A 39 0.97 -17.33 -5.08
N GLY A 40 2.10 -16.69 -5.38
CA GLY A 40 2.39 -16.12 -6.71
C GLY A 40 2.32 -14.60 -6.72
N ASP A 41 2.38 -14.04 -7.92
CA ASP A 41 2.43 -12.60 -8.14
C ASP A 41 1.18 -12.11 -8.88
N LEU A 42 0.70 -10.91 -8.51
CA LEU A 42 -0.33 -10.21 -9.28
C LEU A 42 0.25 -9.71 -10.61
N SER A 43 -0.59 -9.71 -11.65
CA SER A 43 -0.21 -9.04 -12.89
C SER A 43 -0.05 -7.53 -12.64
N PRO A 44 0.83 -6.82 -13.37
CA PRO A 44 0.96 -5.37 -13.21
C PRO A 44 -0.36 -4.62 -13.40
N ALA A 45 -1.21 -5.10 -14.32
CA ALA A 45 -2.52 -4.52 -14.56
C ALA A 45 -3.47 -4.72 -13.37
N ASP A 46 -3.50 -5.91 -12.78
CA ASP A 46 -4.31 -6.17 -11.59
C ASP A 46 -3.79 -5.38 -10.38
N ALA A 47 -2.47 -5.27 -10.23
CA ALA A 47 -1.83 -4.47 -9.19
C ALA A 47 -2.22 -2.99 -9.28
N ASP A 48 -2.26 -2.41 -10.49
CA ASP A 48 -2.72 -1.03 -10.69
C ASP A 48 -4.19 -0.84 -10.30
N VAL A 49 -5.06 -1.82 -10.62
CA VAL A 49 -6.46 -1.78 -10.23
C VAL A 49 -6.62 -1.87 -8.71
N VAL A 50 -5.88 -2.78 -8.06
CA VAL A 50 -5.90 -2.93 -6.61
C VAL A 50 -5.37 -1.67 -5.91
N ALA A 51 -4.25 -1.11 -6.38
CA ALA A 51 -3.68 0.11 -5.84
C ALA A 51 -4.67 1.28 -5.93
N LYS A 52 -5.32 1.45 -7.09
CA LYS A 52 -6.34 2.49 -7.26
C LYS A 52 -7.51 2.29 -6.27
N ALA A 53 -8.06 1.08 -6.17
CA ALA A 53 -9.16 0.77 -5.27
C ALA A 53 -8.80 0.99 -3.80
N MET A 54 -7.59 0.57 -3.40
CA MET A 54 -7.08 0.74 -2.04
C MET A 54 -6.89 2.23 -1.68
N LYS A 55 -6.34 3.02 -2.62
CA LYS A 55 -6.20 4.48 -2.45
C LYS A 55 -7.57 5.15 -2.31
N ASP A 56 -8.50 4.86 -3.21
CA ASP A 56 -9.83 5.47 -3.19
C ASP A 56 -10.56 5.13 -1.86
N TRP A 57 -10.52 3.86 -1.44
CA TRP A 57 -11.05 3.42 -0.14
C TRP A 57 -10.41 4.13 1.07
N ALA A 58 -9.09 4.33 1.03
CA ALA A 58 -8.36 5.00 2.10
C ALA A 58 -8.67 6.50 2.16
N MET A 59 -8.75 7.16 1.00
CA MET A 59 -9.09 8.57 0.88
C MET A 59 -10.52 8.88 1.33
N GLU A 60 -11.48 7.99 1.05
CA GLU A 60 -12.86 8.09 1.59
C GLU A 60 -12.90 8.12 3.13
N ARG A 61 -11.85 7.59 3.78
CA ARG A 61 -11.67 7.55 5.23
C ARG A 61 -10.71 8.63 5.75
N GLY A 62 -10.33 9.57 4.89
CA GLY A 62 -9.49 10.72 5.26
C GLY A 62 -7.99 10.46 5.22
N ALA A 63 -7.53 9.29 4.75
CA ALA A 63 -6.10 9.04 4.61
C ALA A 63 -5.48 9.94 3.54
N THR A 64 -4.32 10.52 3.86
CA THR A 64 -3.55 11.43 2.98
C THR A 64 -2.21 10.85 2.56
N HIS A 65 -1.71 9.87 3.31
CA HIS A 65 -0.42 9.22 3.13
C HIS A 65 -0.60 7.70 3.14
N TYR A 66 0.38 7.01 2.59
CA TYR A 66 0.55 5.57 2.72
C TYR A 66 1.95 5.27 3.24
N THR A 67 2.13 4.05 3.75
CA THR A 67 3.44 3.54 4.12
C THR A 67 3.51 2.05 3.87
N HIS A 68 4.69 1.57 3.47
CA HIS A 68 4.99 0.15 3.57
C HIS A 68 5.34 -0.17 5.02
N TRP A 69 4.38 -0.77 5.72
CA TRP A 69 4.53 -1.18 7.11
C TRP A 69 5.33 -2.49 7.19
N PHE A 70 6.49 -2.48 7.85
CA PHE A 70 7.29 -3.69 8.05
C PHE A 70 8.05 -3.70 9.38
N GLN A 71 8.41 -4.90 9.84
CA GLN A 71 9.21 -5.11 11.04
C GLN A 71 10.63 -5.56 10.68
N PRO A 72 11.65 -4.69 10.78
CA PRO A 72 13.05 -5.08 10.63
C PRO A 72 13.51 -6.00 11.77
N LEU A 73 14.65 -6.67 11.57
CA LEU A 73 15.28 -7.56 12.57
C LEU A 73 15.67 -6.85 13.89
N THR A 74 15.59 -5.52 13.95
CA THR A 74 15.76 -4.73 15.17
C THR A 74 14.54 -4.77 16.10
N GLY A 75 13.42 -5.33 15.65
CA GLY A 75 12.21 -5.54 16.47
C GLY A 75 11.34 -4.29 16.66
N ILE A 76 11.68 -3.17 16.02
CA ILE A 76 10.91 -1.93 16.06
C ILE A 76 10.33 -1.69 14.67
N THR A 77 9.00 -1.55 14.59
CA THR A 77 8.30 -1.21 13.35
C THR A 77 8.92 0.03 12.69
N SER A 78 9.20 -0.08 11.40
CA SER A 78 9.67 1.05 10.59
C SER A 78 8.59 1.46 9.60
N GLU A 79 8.41 2.76 9.44
CA GLU A 79 7.42 3.36 8.55
C GLU A 79 8.06 4.54 7.84
N LYS A 80 7.89 4.62 6.53
CA LYS A 80 8.15 5.83 5.74
C LYS A 80 6.83 6.30 5.15
N HIS A 81 6.42 7.51 5.47
CA HIS A 81 5.13 8.04 5.05
C HIS A 81 5.29 8.81 3.74
N ASP A 82 4.69 8.28 2.69
CA ASP A 82 4.66 8.89 1.35
C ASP A 82 3.25 9.44 1.08
N SER A 83 3.18 10.63 0.49
CA SER A 83 1.90 11.27 0.21
C SER A 83 1.26 10.66 -1.05
N PHE A 84 -0.06 10.52 -1.05
CA PHE A 84 -0.78 10.26 -2.32
C PHE A 84 -0.72 11.45 -3.29
N MET A 85 -0.37 12.64 -2.79
CA MET A 85 -0.35 13.88 -3.56
C MET A 85 0.88 13.96 -4.48
N ASN A 86 0.62 14.19 -5.77
CA ASN A 86 1.63 14.53 -6.75
C ASN A 86 1.32 15.92 -7.34
N PRO A 87 2.13 16.95 -7.02
CA PRO A 87 1.97 18.28 -7.59
C PRO A 87 2.14 18.26 -9.11
N THR A 88 1.25 18.94 -9.82
CA THR A 88 1.38 19.13 -11.26
C THR A 88 1.97 20.52 -11.54
N GLY A 89 2.71 20.64 -12.65
CA GLY A 89 3.43 21.87 -13.00
C GLY A 89 2.54 23.09 -13.28
N ASP A 90 1.21 22.90 -13.36
CA ASP A 90 0.20 23.93 -13.56
C ASP A 90 -0.40 24.46 -12.24
N GLY A 91 0.13 24.04 -11.08
CA GLY A 91 -0.35 24.45 -9.77
C GLY A 91 -1.55 23.66 -9.25
N THR A 92 -1.94 22.58 -9.93
CA THR A 92 -2.94 21.62 -9.44
C THR A 92 -2.25 20.42 -8.75
N ILE A 93 -3.05 19.48 -8.24
CA ILE A 93 -2.55 18.26 -7.61
C ILE A 93 -3.28 17.06 -8.21
N LEU A 94 -2.56 15.95 -8.36
CA LEU A 94 -3.13 14.66 -8.71
C LEU A 94 -2.88 13.68 -7.58
N MET A 95 -3.95 13.00 -7.13
CA MET A 95 -3.84 11.98 -6.10
C MET A 95 -3.62 10.63 -6.78
N SER A 96 -2.44 10.03 -6.63
CA SER A 96 -2.08 8.77 -7.28
C SER A 96 -1.44 7.77 -6.32
N PHE A 97 -1.70 6.51 -6.60
CA PHE A 97 -1.07 5.35 -6.00
C PHE A 97 -1.13 4.24 -7.05
N SER A 98 0.04 3.79 -7.49
CA SER A 98 0.21 2.86 -8.60
C SER A 98 0.46 1.45 -8.11
N GLY A 99 0.20 0.46 -8.97
CA GLY A 99 0.54 -0.92 -8.74
C GLY A 99 2.04 -1.10 -8.50
N LYS A 100 2.88 -0.29 -9.16
CA LYS A 100 4.33 -0.28 -8.91
C LYS A 100 4.64 0.06 -7.46
N GLU A 101 4.04 1.12 -6.92
CA GLU A 101 4.21 1.49 -5.51
C GLU A 101 3.65 0.40 -4.58
N LEU A 102 2.55 -0.27 -4.95
CA LEU A 102 1.97 -1.35 -4.16
C LEU A 102 2.85 -2.62 -4.12
N VAL A 103 3.29 -3.14 -5.27
CA VAL A 103 3.95 -4.46 -5.37
C VAL A 103 5.48 -4.40 -5.41
N LYS A 104 6.07 -3.28 -5.84
CA LYS A 104 7.52 -3.14 -5.98
C LYS A 104 7.96 -1.68 -5.92
N GLY A 105 7.98 -1.12 -4.72
CA GLY A 105 8.58 0.18 -4.44
C GLY A 105 10.09 0.13 -4.68
N GLU A 106 10.64 1.10 -5.42
CA GLU A 106 12.10 1.25 -5.50
C GLU A 106 12.63 1.73 -4.15
N PRO A 107 13.74 1.16 -3.64
CA PRO A 107 14.35 1.67 -2.42
C PRO A 107 14.87 3.09 -2.65
N ASP A 108 14.36 4.03 -1.86
CA ASP A 108 14.97 5.33 -1.56
C ASP A 108 16.30 5.12 -0.80
N ALA A 109 17.28 4.52 -1.47
CA ALA A 109 18.63 4.38 -0.95
C ALA A 109 19.57 5.45 -1.55
N SER A 110 19.06 6.66 -1.79
CA SER A 110 19.85 7.77 -2.35
C SER A 110 20.02 8.92 -1.36
N SER A 111 20.96 8.78 -0.42
CA SER A 111 21.67 9.93 0.18
C SER A 111 22.72 9.49 1.22
N PHE A 112 23.76 8.77 0.78
CA PHE A 112 25.06 8.94 1.42
C PHE A 112 25.85 10.01 0.65
N PRO A 113 26.37 11.07 1.32
CA PRO A 113 27.07 12.18 0.67
C PRO A 113 28.52 11.83 0.26
N SER A 114 28.82 10.57 -0.03
CA SER A 114 30.13 10.11 -0.50
C SER A 114 29.97 9.25 -1.75
N GLY A 115 30.03 9.89 -2.92
CA GLY A 115 29.89 9.23 -4.20
C GLY A 115 30.95 8.15 -4.46
N GLY A 116 30.47 7.01 -4.97
CA GLY A 116 30.96 6.54 -6.28
C GLY A 116 32.21 5.69 -6.34
N LEU A 117 32.54 4.85 -5.35
CA LEU A 117 33.70 3.94 -5.49
C LEU A 117 33.47 2.46 -5.15
N ARG A 118 32.25 2.05 -4.79
CA ARG A 118 31.89 0.62 -4.74
C ARG A 118 30.50 0.42 -5.31
N ALA A 119 30.39 -0.41 -6.34
CA ALA A 119 29.10 -0.87 -6.85
C ALA A 119 28.44 -1.75 -5.79
N THR A 120 27.68 -1.15 -4.87
CA THR A 120 26.78 -1.88 -3.98
C THR A 120 25.52 -2.23 -4.75
N PHE A 121 25.63 -3.20 -5.66
CA PHE A 121 24.50 -3.72 -6.44
C PHE A 121 23.63 -4.71 -5.64
N GLU A 122 24.04 -5.09 -4.42
CA GLU A 122 23.46 -6.19 -3.65
C GLU A 122 22.63 -5.76 -2.42
N ALA A 123 22.46 -4.46 -2.18
CA ALA A 123 21.72 -3.94 -1.03
C ALA A 123 20.46 -3.15 -1.45
N ARG A 124 19.75 -3.61 -2.48
CA ARG A 124 18.46 -3.04 -2.88
C ARG A 124 17.33 -3.90 -2.29
N GLY A 125 16.81 -3.50 -1.13
CA GLY A 125 15.56 -4.06 -0.62
C GLY A 125 14.39 -3.51 -1.42
N TYR A 126 13.52 -4.38 -1.93
CA TYR A 126 12.24 -3.97 -2.52
C TYR A 126 11.17 -4.12 -1.45
N THR A 127 10.29 -3.13 -1.33
CA THR A 127 9.05 -3.31 -0.59
C THR A 127 8.07 -4.05 -1.48
N VAL A 128 7.49 -5.12 -0.95
CA VAL A 128 6.45 -5.90 -1.61
C VAL A 128 5.27 -5.98 -0.67
N TRP A 129 4.07 -5.69 -1.17
CA TRP A 129 2.86 -5.92 -0.42
C TRP A 129 2.58 -7.42 -0.30
N ASP A 130 2.37 -7.88 0.93
CA ASP A 130 1.88 -9.23 1.22
C ASP A 130 0.34 -9.24 1.23
N PRO A 131 -0.33 -9.82 0.21
CA PRO A 131 -1.79 -9.81 0.13
C PRO A 131 -2.45 -10.72 1.17
N THR A 132 -1.69 -11.60 1.85
CA THR A 132 -2.22 -12.42 2.95
C THR A 132 -2.45 -11.59 4.23
N SER A 133 -1.78 -10.44 4.33
CA SER A 133 -2.00 -9.44 5.38
C SER A 133 -2.74 -8.22 4.79
N PRO A 134 -4.02 -7.99 5.14
CA PRO A 134 -4.77 -6.89 4.57
C PRO A 134 -4.17 -5.53 4.96
N ALA A 135 -4.18 -4.59 4.02
CA ALA A 135 -3.85 -3.20 4.31
C ALA A 135 -4.85 -2.61 5.31
N PHE A 136 -4.40 -1.65 6.11
CA PHE A 136 -5.23 -1.00 7.13
C PHE A 136 -4.89 0.48 7.24
N ILE A 137 -5.85 1.24 7.77
CA ILE A 137 -5.67 2.64 8.13
C ILE A 137 -5.36 2.70 9.61
N LYS A 138 -4.22 3.30 9.94
CA LYS A 138 -3.86 3.67 11.30
C LYS A 138 -4.10 5.17 11.45
N ASP A 139 -5.08 5.52 12.28
CA ASP A 139 -5.24 6.88 12.77
C ASP A 139 -4.21 7.09 13.90
N GLU A 140 -3.64 8.29 13.99
CA GLU A 140 -2.63 8.70 14.98
C GLU A 140 -1.24 8.04 14.82
N VAL A 141 -0.37 8.66 14.02
CA VAL A 141 1.10 8.51 14.14
C VAL A 141 1.66 9.81 14.68
#